data_AF-A0A2P6NNH0-F1
#
_entry.id   AF-A0A2P6NNH0-F1
#
_cell.length_a   1.000
_cell.length_b   1.000
_cell.length_c   1.000
_cell.angle_alpha   90.00
_cell.angle_beta   90.00
_cell.angle_gamma   90.00
#
_symmetry.space_group_name_H-M   'P 1'
#
loop_
_entity.id
_entity.type
_entity.pdbx_description
1 polymer ?
#
loop_
_entity_poly.entity_id
_entity_poly.type
_entity_poly.pdbx_seq_one_letter_code
_entity_poly.pdbx_strand_id
1 'polypeptide(L)'
;MLHIPDELWIDVFIFLPASACFTSRTFLDAARHIISRMSDSNWWRHRKQLPVGNKDVIQWWLSNIREPTRLEVFEAIQRGDAEAIDLLGWDDEKLSLRHQLLIRKDEQEPDWCWEDILREAAIRGS
;
A
#
# COMPACT_ATOMS: atom_id res chain seq x y z
N MET A 1 -23.52 1.43 -18.73
CA MET A 1 -22.07 1.27 -18.55
C MET A 1 -21.64 0.00 -19.27
N LEU A 2 -20.58 0.04 -20.08
CA LEU A 2 -20.04 -1.14 -20.76
C LEU A 2 -19.45 -2.08 -19.71
N HIS A 3 -19.97 -3.30 -19.64
CA HIS A 3 -19.50 -4.34 -18.75
C HIS A 3 -18.19 -4.92 -19.32
N ILE A 4 -17.06 -4.43 -18.82
CA ILE A 4 -15.75 -4.98 -19.16
C ILE A 4 -15.61 -6.32 -18.43
N PRO A 5 -15.33 -7.44 -19.12
CA PRO A 5 -15.08 -8.74 -18.50
C PRO A 5 -14.00 -8.70 -17.41
N ASP A 6 -14.24 -9.39 -16.30
CA ASP A 6 -13.34 -9.41 -15.13
C ASP A 6 -11.90 -9.85 -15.49
N GLU A 7 -11.76 -10.73 -16.47
CA GLU A 7 -10.48 -11.25 -16.96
C GLU A 7 -9.61 -10.14 -17.56
N LEU A 8 -10.20 -9.21 -18.32
CA LEU A 8 -9.48 -8.07 -18.90
C LEU A 8 -9.06 -7.07 -17.83
N TRP A 9 -9.82 -6.99 -16.73
CA TRP A 9 -9.43 -6.16 -15.62
C TRP A 9 -8.23 -6.72 -14.86
N ILE A 10 -8.09 -8.05 -14.73
CA ILE A 10 -6.93 -8.67 -14.08
C ILE A 10 -5.64 -8.23 -14.78
N ASP A 11 -5.61 -8.29 -16.11
CA ASP A 11 -4.48 -7.84 -16.90
C ASP A 11 -4.22 -6.34 -16.71
N VAL A 12 -5.26 -5.51 -16.73
CA VAL A 12 -5.13 -4.07 -16.49
C VAL A 12 -4.60 -3.78 -15.07
N PHE A 13 -5.10 -4.44 -14.03
CA PHE A 13 -4.68 -4.23 -12.64
C PHE A 13 -3.25 -4.71 -12.37
N ILE A 14 -2.73 -5.69 -13.12
CA ILE A 14 -1.29 -6.06 -13.08
C ILE A 14 -0.42 -4.88 -13.53
N PHE A 15 -0.86 -4.10 -14.51
CA PHE A 15 -0.10 -2.96 -15.04
C PHE A 15 -0.42 -1.63 -14.36
N LEU A 16 -1.56 -1.51 -13.68
CA LEU A 16 -1.86 -0.28 -12.95
C LEU A 16 -0.83 -0.09 -11.84
N PRO A 17 -0.06 1.01 -11.86
CA PRO A 17 0.71 1.38 -10.71
C PRO A 17 -0.28 1.55 -9.56
N ALA A 18 0.09 1.13 -8.37
CA ALA A 18 -0.83 1.25 -7.25
C ALA A 18 -1.17 2.72 -6.94
N SER A 19 -0.36 3.65 -7.43
CA SER A 19 -0.63 5.09 -7.51
C SER A 19 -1.72 5.50 -8.52
N ALA A 20 -2.41 4.56 -9.17
CA ALA A 20 -3.61 4.84 -9.92
C ALA A 20 -4.63 5.41 -8.95
N CYS A 21 -4.67 6.74 -8.88
CA CYS A 21 -5.58 7.51 -8.07
C CYS A 21 -6.99 6.99 -8.35
N PHE A 22 -7.51 6.16 -7.46
CA PHE A 22 -8.90 5.72 -7.47
C PHE A 22 -9.76 6.94 -7.14
N THR A 23 -9.87 7.86 -8.08
CA THR A 23 -10.69 9.08 -7.98
C THR A 23 -12.18 8.75 -8.12
N SER A 24 -12.51 7.52 -8.52
CA SER A 24 -13.87 7.01 -8.67
C SER A 24 -14.12 5.81 -7.75
N ARG A 25 -15.19 5.92 -6.94
CA ARG A 25 -15.71 4.84 -6.08
C ARG A 25 -16.00 3.58 -6.87
N THR A 26 -16.54 3.72 -8.08
CA THR A 26 -16.85 2.60 -8.98
C THR A 26 -15.60 1.81 -9.39
N PHE A 27 -14.49 2.52 -9.62
CA PHE A 27 -13.22 1.88 -10.00
C PHE A 27 -12.61 1.15 -8.80
N LEU A 28 -12.75 1.73 -7.60
CA LEU A 28 -12.34 1.09 -6.36
C LEU A 28 -13.15 -0.19 -6.10
N ASP A 29 -14.47 -0.14 -6.24
CA ASP A 29 -15.33 -1.32 -5.99
C ASP A 29 -15.10 -2.44 -7.01
N ALA A 30 -14.83 -2.09 -8.28
CA ALA A 30 -14.39 -3.06 -9.28
C ALA A 30 -13.04 -3.70 -8.90
N ALA A 31 -12.04 -2.88 -8.56
CA ALA A 31 -10.73 -3.36 -8.13
C ALA A 31 -10.83 -4.32 -6.94
N ARG A 32 -11.65 -3.97 -5.94
CA ARG A 32 -11.95 -4.81 -4.77
C ARG A 32 -12.53 -6.15 -5.16
N HIS A 33 -13.52 -6.15 -6.05
CA HIS A 33 -14.16 -7.37 -6.53
C HIS A 33 -13.15 -8.30 -7.22
N ILE A 34 -12.30 -7.76 -8.08
CA ILE A 34 -11.30 -8.53 -8.83
C ILE A 34 -10.21 -9.07 -7.90
N ILE A 35 -9.68 -8.23 -7.01
CA ILE A 35 -8.69 -8.63 -6.01
C ILE A 35 -9.20 -9.77 -5.14
N SER A 36 -10.47 -9.72 -4.72
CA SER A 36 -11.08 -10.79 -3.92
C SER A 36 -11.12 -12.14 -4.64
N ARG A 37 -11.11 -12.13 -5.98
CA ARG A 37 -11.10 -13.32 -6.85
C ARG A 37 -9.70 -13.76 -7.27
N MET A 38 -8.67 -12.94 -7.07
CA MET A 38 -7.26 -13.30 -7.27
C MET A 38 -6.76 -14.12 -6.06
N SER A 39 -7.39 -15.27 -5.77
CA SER A 39 -7.19 -16.02 -4.52
C SER A 39 -6.03 -17.00 -4.53
N ASP A 40 -5.47 -17.37 -5.67
CA ASP A 40 -4.58 -18.56 -5.69
C ASP A 40 -3.10 -18.21 -5.68
N SER A 41 -2.74 -16.95 -5.93
CA SER A 41 -1.33 -16.57 -6.00
C SER A 41 -1.11 -15.20 -5.34
N ASN A 42 -0.70 -15.23 -4.07
CA ASN A 42 -0.44 -14.04 -3.24
C ASN A 42 0.81 -13.23 -3.69
N TRP A 43 1.42 -13.56 -4.82
CA TRP A 43 2.65 -12.92 -5.30
C TRP A 43 2.47 -11.41 -5.56
N TRP A 44 1.28 -11.01 -6.01
CA TRP A 44 1.01 -9.62 -6.36
C TRP A 44 0.90 -8.72 -5.12
N ARG A 45 0.47 -9.27 -3.97
CA ARG A 45 0.29 -8.50 -2.72
C ARG A 45 1.58 -7.81 -2.28
N HIS A 46 2.71 -8.49 -2.45
CA HIS A 46 4.03 -7.98 -2.04
C HIS A 46 4.74 -7.17 -3.13
N ARG A 47 4.25 -7.19 -4.37
CA ARG A 47 4.83 -6.44 -5.49
C ARG A 47 4.16 -5.11 -5.76
N LYS A 48 2.94 -4.93 -5.29
CA LYS A 48 2.19 -3.69 -5.42
C LYS A 48 2.48 -2.80 -4.22
N GLN A 49 2.84 -1.55 -4.47
CA GLN A 49 2.86 -0.48 -3.47
C GLN A 49 1.42 -0.12 -3.06
N LEU A 50 1.21 0.57 -1.95
CA LEU A 50 -0.09 1.07 -1.52
C LEU A 50 -0.27 2.52 -2.01
N PRO A 51 -1.42 2.90 -2.60
CA PRO A 51 -1.73 4.31 -2.83
C PRO A 51 -1.98 5.02 -1.50
N VAL A 52 -1.01 5.82 -1.09
CA VAL A 52 -1.06 6.59 0.16
C VAL A 52 -1.98 7.81 0.07
N GLY A 53 -2.38 8.23 -1.15
CA GLY A 53 -3.20 9.42 -1.36
C GLY A 53 -4.70 9.29 -1.05
N ASN A 54 -5.18 8.11 -0.65
CA ASN A 54 -6.60 7.90 -0.34
C ASN A 54 -6.79 7.01 0.90
N LYS A 55 -7.30 7.61 1.98
CA LYS A 55 -7.47 7.00 3.30
C LYS A 55 -8.42 5.80 3.31
N ASP A 56 -9.50 5.85 2.52
CA ASP A 56 -10.42 4.72 2.34
C ASP A 56 -9.70 3.51 1.71
N VAL A 57 -8.73 3.78 0.84
CA VAL A 57 -7.93 2.75 0.20
C VAL A 57 -6.87 2.20 1.15
N ILE A 58 -6.21 3.06 1.93
CA ILE A 58 -5.28 2.64 3.00
C ILE A 58 -5.99 1.69 3.98
N GLN A 59 -7.11 2.12 4.56
CA GLN A 59 -7.86 1.32 5.54
C GLN A 59 -8.30 -0.03 4.97
N TRP A 60 -8.85 -0.02 3.75
CA TRP A 60 -9.26 -1.25 3.09
C TRP A 60 -8.07 -2.17 2.81
N TRP A 61 -6.94 -1.63 2.34
CA TRP A 61 -5.75 -2.40 2.03
C TRP A 61 -5.17 -3.08 3.26
N LEU A 62 -5.01 -2.32 4.36
CA LEU A 62 -4.51 -2.84 5.63
C LEU A 62 -5.39 -3.96 6.18
N SER A 63 -6.71 -3.87 5.96
CA SER A 63 -7.67 -4.87 6.45
C SER A 63 -7.76 -6.13 5.58
N ASN A 64 -7.40 -6.06 4.29
CA ASN A 64 -7.74 -7.12 3.32
C ASN A 64 -6.53 -7.70 2.57
N ILE A 65 -5.45 -6.93 2.45
CA ILE A 65 -4.36 -7.21 1.51
C ILE A 65 -3.10 -7.58 2.27
N ARG A 66 -2.51 -6.60 2.95
CA ARG A 66 -1.31 -6.75 3.76
C ARG A 66 -1.06 -5.52 4.63
N GLU A 67 -0.17 -5.72 5.59
CA GLU A 67 0.48 -4.70 6.38
C GLU A 67 1.34 -3.75 5.51
N PRO A 68 1.62 -2.51 5.98
CA PRO A 68 2.29 -1.49 5.18
C PRO A 68 3.80 -1.74 5.06
N THR A 69 4.45 -1.06 4.10
CA THR A 69 5.92 -1.05 3.94
C THR A 69 6.51 0.29 4.34
N ARG A 70 7.83 0.29 4.62
CA ARG A 70 8.60 1.52 4.90
C ARG A 70 8.42 2.57 3.82
N LEU A 71 8.48 2.16 2.56
CA LEU A 71 8.36 3.05 1.41
C LEU A 71 7.01 3.77 1.37
N GLU A 72 5.94 3.09 1.80
CA GLU A 72 4.59 3.65 1.84
C GLU A 72 4.46 4.68 2.98
N VAL A 73 5.05 4.39 4.14
CA VAL A 73 5.12 5.34 5.25
C VAL A 73 5.90 6.58 4.83
N PHE A 74 7.04 6.41 4.14
CA PHE A 74 7.86 7.52 3.67
C PHE A 74 7.20 8.34 2.55
N GLU A 75 6.42 7.69 1.69
CA GLU A 75 5.57 8.38 0.72
C GLU A 75 4.48 9.23 1.41
N ALA A 76 3.92 8.78 2.53
CA ALA A 76 2.98 9.56 3.35
C ALA A 76 3.64 10.81 3.93
N ILE A 77 4.85 10.66 4.46
CA ILE A 77 5.69 11.75 4.96
C ILE A 77 5.98 12.77 3.87
N GLN A 78 6.39 12.30 2.69
CA GLN A 78 6.67 13.17 1.54
C GLN A 78 5.46 14.00 1.11
N ARG A 79 4.25 13.46 1.29
CA ARG A 79 3.01 14.19 1.02
C ARG A 79 2.58 15.13 2.14
N GLY A 80 3.21 15.05 3.32
CA GLY A 80 2.75 15.74 4.52
C GLY A 80 1.36 15.27 4.97
N ASP A 81 0.94 14.05 4.63
CA ASP A 81 -0.37 13.51 5.00
C ASP A 81 -0.29 12.83 6.37
N ALA A 82 -0.43 13.63 7.42
CA ALA A 82 -0.36 13.16 8.81
C ALA A 82 -1.39 12.06 9.11
N GLU A 83 -2.59 12.14 8.53
CA GLU A 83 -3.61 11.12 8.72
C GLU A 83 -3.23 9.80 8.04
N ALA A 84 -2.59 9.85 6.87
CA ALA A 84 -2.06 8.65 6.24
C ALA A 84 -0.94 8.03 7.08
N ILE A 85 -0.05 8.82 7.67
CA ILE A 85 1.00 8.32 8.59
C ILE A 85 0.37 7.63 9.79
N ASP A 86 -0.66 8.22 10.40
CA ASP A 86 -1.37 7.62 11.54
C ASP A 86 -2.03 6.28 11.19
N LEU A 87 -2.54 6.13 9.96
CA LEU A 87 -3.13 4.88 9.48
C LEU A 87 -2.07 3.80 9.20
N LEU A 88 -0.91 4.17 8.65
CA LEU A 88 0.15 3.24 8.30
C LEU A 88 1.00 2.83 9.51
N GLY A 89 1.11 3.70 10.50
CA GLY A 89 1.86 3.46 11.73
C GLY A 89 3.27 4.06 11.72
N TRP A 90 3.82 4.14 12.93
CA TRP A 90 5.06 4.85 13.24
C TRP A 90 6.27 3.93 13.46
N ASP A 91 6.04 2.63 13.58
CA ASP A 91 7.06 1.60 13.82
C ASP A 91 6.71 0.33 13.05
N ASP A 92 7.73 -0.50 12.78
CA ASP A 92 7.53 -1.84 12.22
C ASP A 92 7.47 -2.96 13.27
N GLU A 93 7.59 -2.61 14.56
CA GLU A 93 7.49 -3.56 15.69
C GLU A 93 6.09 -4.19 15.79
N LYS A 94 5.06 -3.44 15.41
CA LYS A 94 3.67 -3.94 15.40
C LYS A 94 3.34 -4.83 14.20
N LEU A 95 4.23 -4.92 13.22
CA LEU A 95 4.00 -5.78 12.05
C LEU A 95 4.15 -7.24 12.44
N SER A 96 3.39 -8.11 11.76
CA SER A 96 3.56 -9.54 11.93
C SER A 96 4.97 -9.99 11.54
N LEU A 97 5.52 -10.96 12.30
CA LEU A 97 6.84 -11.55 12.01
C LEU A 97 6.95 -12.04 10.56
N ARG A 98 5.85 -12.58 10.01
CA ARG A 98 5.79 -13.02 8.62
C ARG A 98 6.01 -11.86 7.66
N HIS A 99 5.38 -10.72 7.90
CA HIS A 99 5.48 -9.55 7.02
C HIS A 99 6.84 -8.89 7.14
N GLN A 100 7.39 -8.79 8.37
CA GLN A 100 8.78 -8.38 8.60
C GLN A 100 9.74 -9.24 7.75
N LEU A 101 9.60 -10.57 7.79
CA LEU A 101 10.43 -11.47 6.98
C LEU A 101 10.22 -11.37 5.46
N LEU A 102 9.09 -10.83 5.00
CA LEU A 102 8.78 -10.69 3.57
C LEU A 102 9.31 -9.38 2.99
N ILE A 103 9.24 -8.29 3.76
CA ILE A 103 9.73 -6.97 3.35
C ILE A 103 11.24 -6.84 3.58
N ARG A 104 11.79 -7.44 4.65
CA ARG A 104 13.23 -7.45 4.96
C ARG A 104 14.02 -8.50 4.16
N LYS A 105 13.49 -8.98 3.03
CA LYS A 105 14.16 -10.01 2.21
C LYS A 105 15.43 -9.51 1.53
N ASP A 106 15.51 -8.21 1.26
CA ASP A 106 16.76 -7.55 0.91
C ASP A 106 17.36 -7.00 2.20
N GLU A 107 18.59 -7.40 2.54
CA GLU A 107 19.39 -6.85 3.65
C GLU A 107 19.59 -5.31 3.55
N GLN A 108 19.12 -4.71 2.46
CA GLN A 108 19.17 -3.28 2.17
C GLN A 108 17.95 -2.50 2.66
N GLU A 109 16.82 -3.12 3.02
CA GLU A 109 15.70 -2.40 3.64
C GLU A 109 15.85 -2.43 5.16
N PRO A 110 16.28 -1.33 5.80
CA PRO A 110 16.38 -1.31 7.25
C PRO A 110 14.99 -1.23 7.86
N ASP A 111 14.87 -1.76 9.08
CA ASP A 111 13.74 -1.52 9.98
C ASP A 111 13.42 -0.02 10.05
N TRP A 112 12.16 0.33 10.38
CA TRP A 112 11.79 1.73 10.63
C TRP A 112 11.12 1.90 11.99
N CYS A 113 11.47 3.01 12.61
CA CYS A 113 10.87 3.48 13.84
C CYS A 113 10.45 4.96 13.73
N TRP A 114 9.88 5.48 14.81
CA TRP A 114 9.41 6.86 14.85
C TRP A 114 10.56 7.85 14.62
N GLU A 115 11.79 7.53 15.04
CA GLU A 115 12.97 8.37 14.81
C GLU A 115 13.31 8.48 13.32
N ASP A 116 13.21 7.39 12.56
CA ASP A 116 13.47 7.40 11.11
C ASP A 116 12.42 8.22 10.37
N ILE A 117 11.15 8.08 10.76
CA ILE A 117 10.03 8.86 10.21
C ILE A 117 10.25 10.35 10.47
N LEU A 118 10.61 10.74 11.70
CA LEU A 118 10.89 12.13 12.03
C LEU A 118 12.11 12.66 11.28
N ARG A 119 13.18 11.86 11.15
CA ARG A 119 14.37 12.24 10.39
C ARG A 119 14.03 12.48 8.93
N GLU A 120 13.27 11.58 8.30
CA GLU A 120 12.86 11.72 6.91
C GLU A 120 11.94 12.93 6.70
N ALA A 121 11.00 13.15 7.64
CA ALA A 121 10.13 14.32 7.64
C ALA A 121 10.93 15.63 7.75
N ALA A 122 11.95 15.66 8.61
CA ALA A 122 12.82 16.82 8.78
C ALA A 122 13.70 17.10 7.56
N ILE A 123 14.27 16.05 6.94
CA ILE A 123 15.10 16.18 5.73
C ILE A 123 14.28 16.72 4.55
N ARG A 124 13.02 16.29 4.41
CA ARG A 124 12.17 16.65 3.26
C ARG A 124 11.25 17.85 3.47
N GLY A 125 11.10 18.30 4.72
CA GLY A 125 10.31 19.47 5.11
C GLY A 125 11.09 20.79 5.14
N SER A 126 12.35 20.82 4.65
CA SER A 126 13.13 22.04 4.37
C SER A 126 13.31 22.26 2.87
#